data_AF-A0A915PAC7-F1
#
_entry.id   AF-A0A915PAC7-F1
#
_cell.length_a   1.000
_cell.length_b   1.000
_cell.length_c   1.000
_cell.angle_alpha   90.00
_cell.angle_beta   90.00
_cell.angle_gamma   90.00
#
_symmetry.space_group_name_H-M   'P 1'
#
loop_
_entity.id
_entity.type
_entity.pdbx_description
1 polymer ?
#
loop_
_entity_poly.entity_id
_entity_poly.type
_entity_poly.pdbx_seq_one_letter_code
_entity_poly.pdbx_strand_id
1 'polypeptide(L)'
;MTDMSSELTLQTKLRIRNELGRALLGEFLGTFVLVLTIACVCAQAIIPKPALNQTIGVNLGVGLGIAFGVAICAKISGGHINPAVSLMFLSFKQLAPIRFALYSLVQLLGAFFGA
;
A
#
# COMPACT_ATOMS: atom_id res chain seq x y z
N MET A 1 -36.84 -5.00 -5.08
CA MET A 1 -36.47 -6.28 -4.43
C MET A 1 -35.59 -7.18 -5.32
N THR A 2 -35.49 -6.93 -6.64
CA THR A 2 -34.62 -7.65 -7.60
C THR A 2 -33.15 -7.21 -7.58
N ASP A 3 -32.86 -5.97 -7.19
CA ASP A 3 -31.50 -5.38 -7.26
C ASP A 3 -30.49 -5.96 -6.25
N MET A 4 -30.96 -6.26 -5.03
CA MET A 4 -30.12 -6.86 -3.98
C MET A 4 -29.61 -8.26 -4.35
N SER A 5 -30.39 -9.02 -5.14
CA SER A 5 -30.02 -10.37 -5.57
C SER A 5 -28.94 -10.37 -6.65
N SER A 6 -28.96 -9.38 -7.55
CA SER A 6 -27.92 -9.19 -8.58
C SER A 6 -26.60 -8.75 -7.95
N GLU A 7 -26.63 -7.82 -6.99
CA GLU A 7 -25.43 -7.38 -6.26
C GLU A 7 -24.75 -8.53 -5.52
N LEU A 8 -25.50 -9.35 -4.77
CA LEU A 8 -24.97 -10.50 -4.05
C LEU A 8 -24.35 -11.54 -5.00
N THR A 9 -24.94 -11.72 -6.19
CA THR A 9 -24.42 -12.63 -7.22
C THR A 9 -23.09 -12.11 -7.79
N LEU A 10 -22.97 -10.81 -8.05
CA LEU A 10 -21.74 -10.20 -8.56
C LEU A 10 -20.63 -10.20 -7.51
N GLN A 11 -20.94 -9.85 -6.26
CA GLN A 11 -20.01 -9.91 -5.14
C GLN A 11 -19.44 -11.32 -4.98
N THR A 12 -20.28 -12.34 -5.10
CA THR A 12 -19.85 -13.75 -5.00
C THR A 12 -18.91 -14.13 -6.15
N LYS A 13 -19.14 -13.63 -7.36
CA LYS A 13 -18.29 -13.91 -8.53
C LYS A 13 -16.94 -13.19 -8.48
N LEU A 14 -16.89 -11.96 -7.96
CA LEU A 14 -15.68 -11.13 -7.93
C LEU A 14 -14.84 -11.31 -6.65
N ARG A 15 -15.36 -12.00 -5.64
CA ARG A 15 -14.66 -12.19 -4.37
C ARG A 15 -13.44 -13.09 -4.50
N ILE A 16 -12.27 -12.52 -4.25
CA ILE A 16 -11.02 -13.29 -4.09
C ILE A 16 -11.10 -14.07 -2.77
N ARG A 17 -11.19 -15.40 -2.87
CA ARG A 17 -11.30 -16.29 -1.70
C ARG A 17 -9.95 -16.59 -1.05
N ASN A 18 -8.85 -16.45 -1.78
CA ASN A 18 -7.52 -16.73 -1.27
C ASN A 18 -7.01 -15.54 -0.44
N GLU A 19 -6.74 -15.77 0.84
CA GLU A 19 -6.17 -14.79 1.76
C GLU A 19 -4.82 -14.25 1.26
N LEU A 20 -3.97 -15.12 0.70
CA LEU A 20 -2.67 -14.69 0.17
C LEU A 20 -2.84 -13.74 -1.03
N GLY A 21 -3.74 -14.06 -1.96
CA GLY A 21 -4.01 -13.22 -3.13
C GLY A 21 -4.54 -11.84 -2.73
N ARG A 22 -5.44 -11.79 -1.74
CA ARG A 22 -5.92 -10.52 -1.15
C ARG A 22 -4.78 -9.74 -0.49
N ALA A 23 -3.93 -10.41 0.28
CA ALA A 23 -2.80 -9.77 0.95
C ALA A 23 -1.78 -9.19 -0.05
N LEU A 24 -1.45 -9.93 -1.11
CA LEU A 24 -0.53 -9.47 -2.14
C LEU A 24 -1.06 -8.24 -2.90
N LEU A 25 -2.36 -8.23 -3.22
CA LEU A 25 -2.99 -7.04 -3.80
C LEU A 25 -3.01 -5.86 -2.82
N GLY A 26 -3.23 -6.13 -1.54
CA GLY A 26 -3.14 -5.12 -0.48
C GLY A 26 -1.75 -4.49 -0.40
N GLU A 27 -0.70 -5.30 -0.34
CA GLU A 27 0.69 -4.83 -0.31
C GLU A 27 1.05 -4.04 -1.58
N PHE A 28 0.64 -4.51 -2.76
CA PHE A 28 0.82 -3.78 -4.01
C PHE A 28 0.15 -2.40 -3.99
N LEU A 29 -1.14 -2.34 -3.66
CA LEU A 29 -1.91 -1.08 -3.65
C LEU A 29 -1.44 -0.13 -2.54
N GLY A 30 -1.10 -0.67 -1.38
CA GLY A 30 -0.57 0.10 -0.26
C GLY A 30 0.77 0.76 -0.62
N THR A 31 1.70 0.01 -1.22
CA THR A 31 2.99 0.56 -1.66
C THR A 31 2.83 1.51 -2.86
N PHE A 32 1.91 1.23 -3.80
CA PHE A 32 1.58 2.15 -4.89
C PHE A 32 1.15 3.52 -4.36
N VAL A 33 0.19 3.56 -3.45
CA VAL A 33 -0.31 4.82 -2.86
C VAL A 33 0.78 5.52 -2.04
N LEU A 34 1.58 4.76 -1.28
CA LEU A 34 2.72 5.30 -0.55
C LEU A 34 3.69 6.03 -1.48
N VAL A 35 4.17 5.35 -2.54
CA VAL A 35 5.19 5.92 -3.43
C VAL A 35 4.64 7.06 -4.27
N LEU A 36 3.41 6.93 -4.77
CA LEU A 36 2.71 8.02 -5.47
C LEU A 36 2.62 9.28 -4.61
N THR A 37 2.23 9.13 -3.35
CA THR A 37 2.12 10.27 -2.43
C THR A 37 3.48 10.91 -2.17
N ILE A 38 4.53 10.11 -1.93
CA ILE A 38 5.89 10.61 -1.74
C ILE A 38 6.37 11.37 -2.98
N ALA A 39 6.16 10.81 -4.18
CA ALA A 39 6.55 11.43 -5.44
C ALA A 39 5.84 12.78 -5.64
N CYS A 40 4.53 12.84 -5.40
CA CYS A 40 3.77 14.09 -5.46
C CYS A 40 4.26 15.13 -4.45
N VAL A 41 4.53 14.72 -3.20
CA VAL A 41 5.04 15.62 -2.16
C VAL A 41 6.42 16.18 -2.52
N CYS A 42 7.32 15.33 -3.04
CA CYS A 42 8.63 15.75 -3.52
C CYS A 42 8.53 16.69 -4.73
N ALA A 43 7.66 16.38 -5.70
CA ALA A 43 7.41 17.25 -6.85
C ALA A 43 6.90 18.63 -6.41
N GLN A 44 5.97 18.66 -5.46
CA GLN A 44 5.48 19.91 -4.88
C GLN A 44 6.56 20.69 -4.13
N ALA A 45 7.60 20.04 -3.59
CA ALA A 45 8.69 20.72 -2.88
C ALA A 45 9.68 21.41 -3.83
N ILE A 46 9.87 20.90 -5.05
CA ILE A 46 10.85 21.44 -6.02
C ILE A 46 10.28 22.52 -6.95
N ILE A 47 8.95 22.63 -7.06
CA ILE A 47 8.30 23.66 -7.89
C ILE A 47 8.52 25.05 -7.28
N PRO A 48 9.04 26.04 -8.04
CA PRO A 48 9.24 27.41 -7.54
C PRO A 48 7.92 28.05 -7.09
N LYS A 49 7.86 28.48 -5.83
CA LYS A 49 6.69 29.13 -5.23
C LYS A 49 7.10 30.05 -4.08
N PRO A 50 6.26 31.05 -3.70
CA PRO A 50 6.49 31.87 -2.52
C PRO A 50 6.71 30.97 -1.29
N ALA A 51 7.62 31.35 -0.40
CA ALA A 51 8.04 30.53 0.74
C ALA A 51 6.87 30.25 1.70
N LEU A 52 6.16 29.15 1.45
CA LEU A 52 5.32 28.47 2.43
C LEU A 52 6.20 27.48 3.20
N ASN A 53 5.77 27.04 4.38
CA ASN A 53 6.53 26.22 5.33
C ASN A 53 6.87 24.80 4.77
N GLN A 54 7.79 24.73 3.79
CA GLN A 54 7.97 23.58 2.89
C GLN A 54 8.40 22.32 3.64
N THR A 55 9.27 22.46 4.64
CA THR A 55 9.78 21.33 5.42
C THR A 55 8.68 20.60 6.20
N ILE A 56 7.75 21.34 6.82
CA ILE A 56 6.63 20.75 7.56
C ILE A 56 5.66 20.07 6.58
N GLY A 57 5.37 20.70 5.45
CA GLY A 57 4.51 20.14 4.41
C GLY A 57 5.03 18.82 3.85
N VAL A 58 6.33 18.72 3.60
CA VAL A 58 6.96 17.48 3.11
C VAL A 58 6.89 16.38 4.17
N ASN A 59 7.28 16.67 5.41
CA ASN A 59 7.28 15.68 6.49
C ASN A 59 5.86 15.17 6.79
N LEU A 60 4.87 16.06 6.84
CA LEU A 60 3.47 15.68 7.02
C LEU A 60 2.94 14.89 5.82
N GLY A 61 3.25 15.31 4.60
CA GLY A 61 2.81 14.63 3.37
C GLY A 61 3.33 13.20 3.28
N VAL A 62 4.62 12.98 3.58
CA VAL A 62 5.21 11.63 3.64
C VAL A 62 4.56 10.79 4.75
N GLY A 63 4.38 11.36 5.95
CA GLY A 63 3.72 10.68 7.06
C GLY A 63 2.28 10.25 6.73
N LEU A 64 1.53 11.11 6.04
CA LEU A 64 0.18 10.79 5.55
C LEU A 64 0.21 9.71 4.46
N GLY A 65 1.19 9.74 3.56
CA GLY A 65 1.39 8.68 2.55
C GLY A 65 1.58 7.31 3.18
N ILE A 66 2.37 7.21 4.25
CA ILE A 66 2.54 5.98 5.03
C ILE A 66 1.21 5.59 5.69
N ALA A 67 0.55 6.52 6.38
CA ALA A 67 -0.70 6.25 7.09
C ALA A 67 -1.78 5.71 6.15
N PHE A 68 -1.97 6.32 4.96
CA PHE A 68 -2.93 5.85 3.96
C PHE A 68 -2.51 4.53 3.33
N GLY A 69 -1.24 4.35 2.99
CA GLY A 69 -0.72 3.08 2.47
C GLY A 69 -1.01 1.92 3.43
N VAL A 70 -0.76 2.10 4.73
CA VAL A 70 -1.09 1.11 5.76
C VAL A 70 -2.61 0.93 5.89
N ALA A 71 -3.39 2.02 5.92
CA ALA A 71 -4.85 1.94 6.10
C ALA A 71 -5.54 1.09 5.02
N ILE A 72 -5.03 1.09 3.79
CA ILE A 72 -5.54 0.27 2.68
C ILE A 72 -5.40 -1.22 2.97
N CYS A 73 -4.30 -1.65 3.56
CA CYS A 73 -3.90 -3.06 3.56
C CYS A 73 -3.70 -3.69 4.94
N ALA A 74 -3.78 -2.91 6.03
CA ALA A 74 -3.53 -3.35 7.41
C ALA A 74 -4.37 -4.58 7.79
N LYS A 75 -5.69 -4.56 7.54
CA LYS A 75 -6.60 -5.66 7.92
C LYS A 75 -6.46 -6.92 7.06
N ILE A 76 -5.73 -6.85 5.94
CA ILE A 76 -5.66 -7.92 4.95
C ILE A 76 -4.28 -8.58 4.96
N SER A 77 -3.23 -7.76 4.95
CA SER A 77 -1.85 -8.19 4.73
C SER A 77 -0.95 -8.06 5.96
N GLY A 78 -1.34 -7.25 6.94
CA GLY A 78 -0.46 -6.75 8.01
C GLY A 78 0.07 -5.34 7.74
N GLY A 79 -0.03 -4.85 6.49
CA GLY A 79 0.31 -3.48 6.13
C GLY A 79 1.80 -3.19 6.15
N HIS A 80 2.62 -4.10 5.62
CA HIS A 80 4.07 -3.95 5.64
C HIS A 80 4.50 -2.84 4.69
N ILE A 81 3.95 -2.83 3.47
CA ILE A 81 4.15 -1.88 2.37
C ILE A 81 5.62 -1.57 2.05
N ASN A 82 6.53 -2.41 2.54
CA ASN A 82 7.97 -2.18 2.58
C ASN A 82 8.71 -3.52 2.77
N PRO A 83 9.69 -3.85 1.92
CA PRO A 83 10.49 -5.06 2.06
C PRO A 83 11.28 -5.11 3.39
N ALA A 84 11.76 -3.97 3.90
CA ALA A 84 12.48 -3.91 5.18
C ALA A 84 11.58 -4.25 6.38
N VAL A 85 10.32 -3.77 6.37
CA VAL A 85 9.32 -4.15 7.39
C VAL A 85 9.00 -5.64 7.27
N SER A 86 8.86 -6.14 6.04
CA SER A 86 8.63 -7.58 5.82
C SER A 86 9.81 -8.44 6.30
N LEU A 87 11.04 -7.95 6.15
CA LEU A 87 12.25 -8.61 6.64
C LEU A 87 12.33 -8.61 8.17
N MET A 88 11.89 -7.54 8.84
CA MET A 88 11.77 -7.48 10.30
C MET A 88 10.81 -8.58 10.80
N PHE A 89 9.64 -8.72 10.16
CA PHE A 89 8.68 -9.77 10.53
C PHE A 89 9.20 -11.18 10.23
N LEU A 90 9.96 -11.36 9.14
CA LEU A 90 10.64 -12.63 8.85
C LEU A 90 11.68 -12.97 9.93
N SER A 91 12.45 -11.98 10.38
CA SER A 91 13.47 -12.13 11.44
C SER A 91 12.85 -12.57 12.77
N PHE A 92 11.65 -12.07 13.08
CA PHE A 92 10.88 -12.50 14.26
C PHE A 92 10.05 -13.76 14.05
N LYS A 93 10.21 -14.46 12.92
CA LYS A 93 9.44 -15.67 12.56
C LYS A 93 7.92 -15.43 12.53
N GLN A 94 7.50 -14.20 12.32
CA GLN A 94 6.09 -13.81 12.18
C GLN A 94 5.61 -13.82 10.73
N LEU A 95 6.53 -14.05 9.77
CA LEU A 95 6.24 -14.14 8.35
C LEU A 95 6.95 -15.36 7.74
N ALA A 96 6.26 -16.14 6.91
CA ALA A 96 6.88 -17.26 6.20
C ALA A 96 7.86 -16.74 5.12
N PRO A 97 9.01 -17.40 4.88
CA PRO A 97 10.00 -16.96 3.89
C PRO A 97 9.44 -16.79 2.48
N ILE A 98 8.54 -17.70 2.05
CA ILE A 98 7.91 -17.59 0.72
C ILE A 98 6.98 -16.37 0.63
N ARG A 99 6.28 -16.05 1.73
CA ARG A 99 5.39 -14.89 1.80
C ARG A 99 6.19 -13.59 1.80
N PHE A 100 7.34 -13.58 2.46
CA PHE A 100 8.31 -12.48 2.38
C PHE A 100 8.76 -12.19 0.94
N ALA A 101 9.16 -13.24 0.19
CA ALA A 101 9.59 -13.08 -1.19
C ALA A 101 8.47 -12.51 -2.08
N LEU A 102 7.26 -13.05 -1.94
CA LEU A 102 6.09 -12.55 -2.68
C LEU A 102 5.70 -11.12 -2.28
N TYR A 103 5.74 -10.78 -0.99
CA TYR A 103 5.49 -9.42 -0.50
C TYR A 103 6.51 -8.45 -1.10
N SER A 104 7.80 -8.79 -1.05
CA SER A 104 8.87 -7.95 -1.59
C SER A 104 8.67 -7.71 -3.09
N LEU A 105 8.29 -8.75 -3.85
CA LEU A 105 8.01 -8.63 -5.28
C LEU A 105 6.85 -7.66 -5.56
N VAL A 106 5.71 -7.82 -4.88
CA VAL A 106 4.55 -6.96 -5.12
C VAL A 106 4.72 -5.54 -4.57
N GLN A 107 5.49 -5.36 -3.51
CA GLN A 107 5.88 -4.05 -2.99
C GLN A 107 6.77 -3.31 -4.00
N LEU A 108 7.75 -4.00 -4.60
CA LEU A 108 8.60 -3.42 -5.66
C LEU A 108 7.78 -3.06 -6.90
N LEU A 109 6.84 -3.91 -7.32
CA LEU A 109 5.93 -3.59 -8.41
C LEU A 109 5.04 -2.38 -8.07
N GLY A 110 4.46 -2.35 -6.86
CA GLY A 110 3.64 -1.23 -6.41
C GLY A 110 4.43 0.08 -6.40
N ALA A 111 5.67 0.05 -5.91
CA ALA A 111 6.58 1.18 -5.93
C ALA A 111 6.90 1.64 -7.37
N PHE A 112 7.15 0.70 -8.28
CA PHE A 112 7.43 1.01 -9.69
C PHE A 112 6.25 1.70 -10.38
N PHE A 113 5.02 1.23 -10.16
CA PHE A 113 3.83 1.87 -10.74
C PHE A 113 3.45 3.19 -10.07
N GLY A 114 3.85 3.39 -8.81
CA GLY A 114 3.58 4.62 -8.06
C GLY A 114 4.60 5.73 -8.31
N ALA A 115 5.76 5.42 -8.88
CA ALA A 115 6.81 6.38 -9.22
C ALA A 115 6.51 7.13 -10.52
#